data_AF-A0A3D2VFL9-F1
#
_entry.id   AF-A0A3D2VFL9-F1
#
_cell.length_a   1.000
_cell.length_b   1.000
_cell.length_c   1.000
_cell.angle_alpha   90.00
_cell.angle_beta   90.00
_cell.angle_gamma   90.00
#
_symmetry.space_group_name_H-M   'P 1'
#
loop_
_entity.id
_entity.type
_entity.pdbx_description
1 polymer ?
#
loop_
_entity_poly.entity_id
_entity_poly.type
_entity_poly.pdbx_seq_one_letter_code
_entity_poly.pdbx_strand_id
1 'polypeptide(L)'
;LGMEEGEAIEHSWVTRAIENSQKKVEGRNFDIRKQLLEYDDVANEQRKVVYDQRNTLMATEDISGTVTLAREEVIAEIIDRSIPRESLEEQWDVPGLQQDLQTHFGITLPVAQWLQADDNLHEETLRDKISEEITKAYEEKASTVGEPVMRHLEKAVMLKTLDEQWKEHL
;
A
#
# COMPACT_ATOMS: atom_id res chain seq x y z
N LEU A 1 -59.64 -21.66 4.83
CA LEU A 1 -60.01 -22.93 5.47
C LEU A 1 -60.84 -22.58 6.69
N GLY A 2 -62.13 -22.86 6.67
CA GLY A 2 -62.97 -22.74 7.87
C GLY A 2 -62.69 -23.94 8.77
N MET A 3 -61.87 -23.75 9.79
CA MET A 3 -61.62 -24.72 10.84
C MET A 3 -62.07 -24.13 12.17
N GLU A 4 -62.74 -24.93 12.98
CA GLU A 4 -63.21 -24.52 14.31
C GLU A 4 -62.09 -24.64 15.36
N GLU A 5 -62.18 -23.82 16.40
CA GLU A 5 -61.16 -23.70 17.43
C GLU A 5 -61.07 -25.01 18.24
N GLY A 6 -59.97 -25.76 18.08
CA GLY A 6 -59.71 -27.00 18.83
C GLY A 6 -59.58 -28.29 17.98
N GLU A 7 -59.76 -28.25 16.67
CA GLU A 7 -59.52 -29.41 15.79
C GLU A 7 -58.03 -29.62 15.46
N ALA A 8 -57.56 -30.87 15.59
CA ALA A 8 -56.19 -31.26 15.24
C ALA A 8 -56.00 -31.24 13.72
N ILE A 9 -55.03 -30.45 13.24
CA ILE A 9 -54.66 -30.39 11.82
C ILE A 9 -53.65 -31.50 11.53
N GLU A 10 -54.10 -32.63 10.98
CA GLU A 10 -53.24 -33.75 10.54
C GLU A 10 -53.17 -33.89 9.02
N HIS A 11 -53.36 -32.80 8.28
CA HIS A 11 -53.36 -32.89 6.83
C HIS A 11 -51.93 -32.68 6.28
N SER A 12 -51.39 -33.75 5.69
CA SER A 12 -50.01 -33.83 5.16
C SER A 12 -49.55 -32.67 4.27
N TRP A 13 -50.47 -32.02 3.54
CA TRP A 13 -50.18 -30.81 2.75
C TRP A 13 -49.84 -29.58 3.60
N VAL A 14 -50.45 -29.39 4.77
CA VAL A 14 -50.14 -28.29 5.69
C VAL A 14 -48.78 -28.50 6.31
N THR A 15 -48.47 -29.73 6.76
CA THR A 15 -47.13 -30.08 7.26
C THR A 15 -46.06 -29.80 6.21
N ARG A 16 -46.27 -30.23 4.95
CA ARG A 16 -45.36 -29.93 3.83
C ARG A 16 -45.27 -28.44 3.53
N ALA A 17 -46.36 -27.68 3.63
CA ALA A 17 -46.37 -26.24 3.41
C ALA A 17 -45.57 -25.49 4.49
N ILE A 18 -45.67 -25.93 5.76
CA ILE A 18 -44.87 -25.40 6.87
C ILE A 18 -43.38 -25.72 6.67
N GLU A 19 -43.05 -26.97 6.33
CA GLU A 19 -41.68 -27.40 6.05
C GLU A 19 -41.05 -26.59 4.89
N ASN A 20 -41.80 -26.41 3.79
CA ASN A 20 -41.35 -25.59 2.66
C ASN A 20 -41.17 -24.12 3.05
N SER A 21 -42.04 -23.59 3.90
CA SER A 21 -41.94 -22.22 4.40
C SER A 21 -40.70 -22.05 5.31
N GLN A 22 -40.41 -23.04 6.16
CA GLN A 22 -39.18 -23.07 6.98
C GLN A 22 -37.93 -23.14 6.10
N LYS A 23 -37.88 -24.06 5.14
CA LYS A 23 -36.77 -24.16 4.17
C LYS A 23 -36.53 -22.83 3.43
N LYS A 24 -37.59 -22.11 3.06
CA LYS A 24 -37.47 -20.80 2.40
C LYS A 24 -36.90 -19.73 3.34
N VAL A 25 -37.30 -19.73 4.61
CA VAL A 25 -36.75 -18.81 5.63
C VAL A 25 -35.29 -19.14 5.92
N GLU A 26 -34.94 -20.41 6.05
CA GLU A 26 -33.55 -20.87 6.22
C GLU A 26 -32.69 -20.52 5.02
N GLY A 27 -33.18 -20.72 3.79
CA GLY A 27 -32.49 -20.32 2.57
C GLY A 27 -32.22 -18.82 2.53
N ARG A 28 -33.22 -18.00 2.85
CA ARG A 28 -33.03 -16.54 2.96
C ARG A 28 -32.00 -16.15 4.02
N ASN A 29 -32.03 -16.80 5.19
CA ASN A 29 -31.04 -16.55 6.25
C ASN A 29 -29.63 -16.99 5.82
N PHE A 30 -29.53 -18.10 5.10
CA PHE A 30 -28.27 -18.59 4.55
C PHE A 30 -27.71 -17.61 3.52
N ASP A 31 -28.52 -17.11 2.60
CA ASP A 31 -28.09 -16.15 1.58
C ASP A 31 -27.56 -14.85 2.21
N ILE A 32 -28.25 -14.34 3.25
CA ILE A 32 -27.78 -13.17 4.01
C ILE A 32 -26.42 -13.44 4.66
N ARG A 33 -26.24 -14.60 5.31
CA ARG A 33 -24.96 -14.97 5.93
C ARG A 33 -23.86 -15.15 4.89
N LYS A 34 -24.18 -15.75 3.75
CA LYS A 34 -23.24 -15.97 2.66
C LYS A 34 -22.71 -14.63 2.15
N GLN A 35 -23.60 -13.66 1.92
CA GLN A 35 -23.17 -12.34 1.49
C GLN A 35 -22.30 -11.64 2.54
N LEU A 36 -22.65 -11.73 3.83
CA LEU A 36 -21.81 -11.20 4.91
C LEU A 36 -20.43 -11.88 4.98
N LEU A 37 -20.38 -13.19 4.76
CA LEU A 37 -19.13 -13.95 4.73
C LEU A 37 -18.26 -13.53 3.54
N GLU A 38 -18.84 -13.31 2.36
CA GLU A 38 -18.10 -12.84 1.18
C GLU A 38 -17.44 -11.47 1.43
N TYR A 39 -18.08 -10.55 2.16
CA TYR A 39 -17.45 -9.29 2.57
C TYR A 39 -16.32 -9.49 3.59
N ASP A 40 -16.52 -10.38 4.57
CA ASP A 40 -15.48 -10.70 5.56
C ASP A 40 -14.27 -11.40 4.92
N ASP A 41 -14.50 -12.25 3.91
CA ASP A 41 -13.45 -12.96 3.19
C ASP A 41 -12.47 -11.98 2.53
N VAL A 42 -12.96 -10.91 1.91
CA VAL A 42 -12.11 -9.86 1.33
C VAL A 42 -11.26 -9.16 2.40
N ALA A 43 -11.88 -8.74 3.51
CA ALA A 43 -11.16 -8.10 4.61
C ALA A 43 -10.14 -9.04 5.27
N ASN A 44 -10.47 -10.34 5.36
CA ASN A 44 -9.61 -11.37 5.91
C ASN A 44 -8.41 -11.68 5.00
N GLU A 45 -8.60 -11.75 3.68
CA GLU A 45 -7.52 -11.88 2.71
C GLU A 45 -6.54 -10.71 2.79
N GLN A 46 -7.04 -9.48 2.82
CA GLN A 46 -6.20 -8.28 3.00
C GLN A 46 -5.42 -8.34 4.31
N ARG A 47 -6.08 -8.69 5.43
CA ARG A 47 -5.43 -8.81 6.74
C ARG A 47 -4.32 -9.85 6.73
N LYS A 48 -4.53 -11.01 6.08
CA LYS A 48 -3.51 -12.06 5.97
C LYS A 48 -2.27 -11.55 5.26
N VAL A 49 -2.43 -10.86 4.13
CA VAL A 49 -1.30 -10.30 3.37
C VAL A 49 -0.52 -9.28 4.20
N VAL A 50 -1.21 -8.34 4.83
CA VAL A 50 -0.56 -7.28 5.64
C VAL A 50 0.17 -7.88 6.85
N TYR A 51 -0.45 -8.85 7.54
CA TYR A 51 0.19 -9.49 8.70
C TYR A 51 1.36 -10.38 8.30
N ASP A 52 1.31 -11.03 7.14
CA ASP A 52 2.43 -11.79 6.60
C ASP A 52 3.63 -10.87 6.29
N GLN A 53 3.38 -9.75 5.62
CA GLN A 53 4.42 -8.73 5.37
C GLN A 53 4.98 -8.16 6.67
N ARG A 54 4.13 -7.82 7.63
CA ARG A 54 4.54 -7.33 8.95
C ARG A 54 5.38 -8.34 9.72
N ASN A 55 4.97 -9.61 9.73
CA ASN A 55 5.72 -10.70 10.37
C ASN A 55 7.08 -10.92 9.71
N THR A 56 7.13 -10.86 8.38
CA THR A 56 8.38 -10.93 7.61
C THR A 56 9.32 -9.80 7.99
N LEU A 57 8.84 -8.55 8.00
CA LEU A 57 9.64 -7.40 8.45
C LEU A 57 10.14 -7.55 9.88
N MET A 58 9.31 -8.07 10.80
CA MET A 58 9.71 -8.34 12.18
C MET A 58 10.76 -9.45 12.30
N ALA A 59 10.71 -10.48 11.46
CA ALA A 59 11.66 -11.60 11.48
C ALA A 59 13.00 -11.27 10.81
N THR A 60 12.99 -10.39 9.80
CA THR A 60 14.21 -9.99 9.07
C THR A 60 15.10 -9.09 9.93
N GLU A 61 16.38 -9.42 10.06
CA GLU A 61 17.35 -8.62 10.83
C GLU A 61 17.74 -7.32 10.11
N ASP A 62 17.88 -7.39 8.78
CA ASP A 62 18.31 -6.28 7.93
C ASP A 62 17.32 -6.05 6.78
N ILE A 63 16.67 -4.89 6.78
CA ILE A 63 15.71 -4.49 5.74
C ILE A 63 16.23 -3.39 4.81
N SER A 64 17.51 -3.04 4.90
CA SER A 64 18.13 -1.98 4.09
C SER A 64 17.94 -2.16 2.60
N GLY A 65 17.95 -3.41 2.10
CA GLY A 65 17.67 -3.71 0.70
C GLY A 65 16.24 -3.31 0.33
N THR A 66 15.26 -3.63 1.18
CA THR A 66 13.87 -3.20 0.99
C THR A 66 13.73 -1.68 1.02
N VAL A 67 14.42 -1.01 1.94
CA VAL A 67 14.43 0.47 2.03
C VAL A 67 15.08 1.10 0.80
N THR A 68 16.15 0.49 0.29
CA THR A 68 16.87 0.96 -0.90
C THR A 68 16.00 0.84 -2.14
N LEU A 69 15.35 -0.31 -2.35
CA LEU A 69 14.40 -0.51 -3.45
C LEU A 69 13.23 0.48 -3.36
N ALA A 70 12.62 0.62 -2.17
CA ALA A 70 11.54 1.59 -1.97
C ALA A 70 11.98 3.02 -2.26
N ARG A 71 13.22 3.39 -1.89
CA ARG A 71 13.79 4.70 -2.20
C ARG A 71 13.96 4.90 -3.70
N GLU A 72 14.53 3.91 -4.40
CA GLU A 72 14.72 3.96 -5.86
C GLU A 72 13.38 4.10 -6.60
N GLU A 73 12.35 3.36 -6.18
CA GLU A 73 11.00 3.46 -6.74
C GLU A 73 10.38 4.85 -6.55
N VAL A 74 10.46 5.41 -5.33
CA VAL A 74 9.91 6.74 -5.04
C VAL A 74 10.68 7.84 -5.78
N ILE A 75 12.01 7.73 -5.89
CA ILE A 75 12.81 8.66 -6.69
C ILE A 75 12.39 8.60 -8.16
N ALA A 76 12.25 7.39 -8.71
CA ALA A 76 11.83 7.21 -10.10
C ALA A 76 10.43 7.80 -10.35
N GLU A 77 9.48 7.61 -9.44
CA GLU A 77 8.13 8.17 -9.54
C GLU A 77 8.13 9.71 -9.52
N ILE A 78 8.90 10.31 -8.60
CA ILE A 78 9.03 11.78 -8.52
C ILE A 78 9.66 12.34 -9.80
N ILE A 79 10.72 11.70 -10.30
CA ILE A 79 11.37 12.16 -11.53
C ILE A 79 10.44 11.96 -12.73
N ASP A 80 9.76 10.81 -12.86
CA ASP A 80 8.83 10.53 -13.96
C ASP A 80 7.68 11.55 -14.04
N ARG A 81 7.28 12.14 -12.91
CA ARG A 81 6.26 13.20 -12.84
C ARG A 81 6.74 14.53 -13.41
N SER A 82 7.99 14.92 -13.14
CA SER A 82 8.55 16.21 -13.57
C SER A 82 9.31 16.14 -14.90
N ILE A 83 9.85 14.97 -15.21
CA ILE A 83 10.67 14.66 -16.39
C ILE A 83 10.09 13.39 -17.01
N PRO A 84 9.15 13.53 -17.96
CA PRO A 84 8.61 12.38 -18.67
C PRO A 84 9.71 11.64 -19.44
N ARG A 85 9.57 10.32 -19.56
CA ARG A 85 10.54 9.50 -20.29
C ARG A 85 10.56 9.85 -21.78
N GLU A 86 11.76 9.88 -22.35
CA GLU A 86 12.00 10.18 -23.77
C GLU A 86 11.50 11.58 -24.18
N SER A 87 11.44 12.52 -23.24
CA SER A 87 10.96 13.87 -23.48
C SER A 87 12.09 14.85 -23.83
N LEU A 88 11.73 15.96 -24.46
CA LEU A 88 12.65 17.06 -24.69
C LEU A 88 12.85 17.87 -23.40
N GLU A 89 14.01 18.51 -23.25
CA GLU A 89 14.35 19.35 -22.10
C GLU A 89 13.34 20.48 -21.86
N GLU A 90 12.72 21.00 -22.92
CA GLU A 90 11.68 22.04 -22.84
C GLU A 90 10.42 21.57 -22.09
N GLN A 91 10.22 20.26 -21.95
CA GLN A 91 9.08 19.66 -21.27
C GLN A 91 9.37 19.37 -19.79
N TRP A 92 10.61 19.61 -19.32
CA TRP A 92 11.02 19.29 -17.97
C TRP A 92 10.60 20.38 -16.98
N ASP A 93 9.89 19.98 -15.93
CA ASP A 93 9.58 20.87 -14.80
C ASP A 93 10.68 20.76 -13.73
N VAL A 94 11.83 21.39 -14.02
CA VAL A 94 12.96 21.43 -13.10
C VAL A 94 12.62 22.12 -11.76
N PRO A 95 11.92 23.28 -11.74
CA PRO A 95 11.50 23.89 -10.49
C PRO A 95 10.60 22.99 -9.64
N GLY A 96 9.62 22.32 -10.27
CA GLY A 96 8.75 21.35 -9.60
C GLY A 96 9.53 20.18 -9.02
N LEU A 97 10.46 19.61 -9.80
CA LEU A 97 11.33 18.53 -9.34
C LEU A 97 12.13 18.93 -8.09
N GLN A 98 12.76 20.10 -8.11
CA GLN A 98 13.54 20.57 -6.96
C GLN A 98 12.68 20.77 -5.71
N GLN A 99 11.44 21.25 -5.87
CA GLN A 99 10.49 21.40 -4.77
C GLN A 99 10.03 20.05 -4.22
N ASP A 100 9.76 19.08 -5.09
CA ASP A 100 9.35 17.73 -4.71
C ASP A 100 10.47 17.00 -3.98
N LEU A 101 11.71 17.09 -4.47
CA LEU A 101 12.88 16.53 -3.81
C LEU A 101 13.09 17.12 -2.41
N GLN A 102 12.89 18.43 -2.26
CA GLN A 102 12.96 19.08 -0.95
C GLN A 102 11.82 18.64 -0.03
N THR A 103 10.61 18.49 -0.55
CA THR A 103 9.42 18.12 0.25
C THR A 103 9.49 16.68 0.72
N HIS A 104 9.90 15.75 -0.16
CA HIS A 104 9.90 14.32 0.12
C HIS A 104 11.19 13.84 0.80
N PHE A 105 12.35 14.34 0.40
CA PHE A 105 13.65 13.90 0.93
C PHE A 105 14.31 14.91 1.86
N GLY A 106 13.84 16.16 1.92
CA GLY A 106 14.48 17.22 2.71
C GLY A 106 15.82 17.69 2.13
N ILE A 107 16.10 17.38 0.86
CA ILE A 107 17.37 17.68 0.20
C ILE A 107 17.14 18.76 -0.87
N THR A 108 18.00 19.77 -0.89
CA THR A 108 18.00 20.80 -1.92
C THR A 108 19.08 20.48 -2.95
N LEU A 109 18.68 19.90 -4.07
CA LEU A 109 19.58 19.63 -5.20
C LEU A 109 19.50 20.77 -6.22
N PRO A 110 20.63 21.39 -6.64
CA PRO A 110 20.64 22.48 -7.61
C PRO A 110 20.54 21.96 -9.06
N VAL A 111 19.47 21.21 -9.38
CA VAL A 111 19.28 20.57 -10.70
C VAL A 111 19.38 21.57 -11.86
N ALA A 112 18.77 22.74 -11.73
CA ALA A 112 18.85 23.79 -12.75
C ALA A 112 20.30 24.26 -13.02
N GLN A 113 21.16 24.27 -12.00
CA GLN A 113 22.58 24.63 -12.17
C GLN A 113 23.36 23.50 -12.85
N TRP A 114 23.01 22.23 -12.57
CA TRP A 114 23.64 21.10 -13.24
C TRP A 114 23.36 21.11 -14.74
N LEU A 115 22.12 21.37 -15.14
CA LEU A 115 21.73 21.46 -16.55
C LEU A 115 22.36 22.65 -17.26
N GLN A 116 22.59 23.77 -16.56
CA GLN A 116 23.29 24.93 -17.14
C GLN A 116 24.80 24.73 -17.25
N ALA A 117 25.39 23.88 -16.40
CA ALA A 117 26.83 23.68 -16.33
C ALA A 117 27.32 22.56 -17.27
N ASP A 118 26.44 21.62 -17.63
CA ASP A 118 26.78 20.45 -18.42
C ASP A 118 25.72 20.16 -19.49
N ASP A 119 26.00 20.58 -20.72
CA ASP A 119 25.13 20.36 -21.89
C ASP A 119 25.03 18.85 -22.29
N ASN A 120 25.85 17.97 -21.70
CA ASN A 120 25.76 16.52 -21.91
C ASN A 120 24.94 15.80 -20.82
N LEU A 121 24.32 16.54 -19.89
CA LEU A 121 23.50 15.95 -18.86
C LEU A 121 22.11 15.61 -19.41
N HIS A 122 22.01 14.41 -19.97
CA HIS A 122 20.77 13.85 -20.52
C HIS A 122 19.87 13.26 -19.44
N GLU A 123 18.65 12.86 -19.84
CA GLU A 123 17.62 12.34 -18.92
C GLU A 123 18.13 11.21 -18.01
N GLU A 124 18.74 10.15 -18.58
CA GLU A 124 19.25 9.01 -17.81
C GLU A 124 20.37 9.42 -16.85
N THR A 125 21.34 10.23 -17.32
CA THR A 125 22.46 10.64 -16.47
C THR A 125 22.04 11.60 -15.37
N LEU A 126 20.99 12.40 -15.60
CA LEU A 126 20.36 13.23 -14.57
C LEU A 126 19.67 12.37 -13.51
N ARG A 127 18.91 11.35 -13.93
CA ARG A 127 18.24 10.40 -13.01
C ARG A 127 19.24 9.70 -12.10
N ASP A 128 20.32 9.18 -12.68
CA ASP A 128 21.38 8.52 -11.93
C ASP A 128 22.03 9.47 -10.94
N LYS A 129 22.35 10.70 -11.36
CA LYS A 129 22.95 11.72 -10.50
C LYS A 129 22.05 12.10 -9.32
N ILE A 130 20.75 12.26 -9.54
CA ILE A 130 19.79 12.54 -8.46
C ILE A 130 19.74 11.37 -7.48
N SER A 131 19.67 10.13 -7.99
CA SER A 131 19.64 8.93 -7.17
C SER A 131 20.91 8.77 -6.32
N GLU A 132 22.08 9.05 -6.91
CA GLU A 132 23.37 9.01 -6.23
C GLU A 132 23.46 10.06 -5.11
N GLU A 133 23.06 11.31 -5.36
CA GLU A 133 23.09 12.36 -4.34
C GLU A 133 22.14 12.08 -3.17
N ILE A 134 20.95 11.51 -3.44
CA ILE A 134 20.01 11.13 -2.38
C ILE A 134 20.56 9.93 -1.58
N THR A 135 21.14 8.95 -2.27
CA THR A 135 21.75 7.78 -1.62
C THR A 135 22.94 8.19 -0.76
N LYS A 136 23.78 9.09 -1.25
CA LYS A 136 24.90 9.65 -0.50
C LYS A 136 24.44 10.41 0.75
N ALA A 137 23.41 11.26 0.63
CA ALA A 137 22.83 11.94 1.78
C ALA A 137 22.29 10.95 2.83
N TYR A 138 21.73 9.82 2.38
CA TYR A 138 21.32 8.74 3.26
C TYR A 138 22.50 8.08 3.98
N GLU A 139 23.57 7.75 3.25
CA GLU A 139 24.79 7.14 3.80
C GLU A 139 25.51 8.06 4.80
N GLU A 140 25.59 9.36 4.52
CA GLU A 140 26.13 10.36 5.44
C GLU A 140 25.32 10.40 6.75
N LYS A 141 24.00 10.31 6.66
CA LYS A 141 23.12 10.22 7.84
C LYS A 141 23.30 8.90 8.58
N ALA A 142 23.42 7.78 7.85
CA ALA A 142 23.65 6.46 8.42
C ALA A 142 24.98 6.37 9.15
N SER A 143 26.05 6.93 8.58
CA SER A 143 27.37 6.96 9.22
C SER A 143 27.38 7.80 10.51
N THR A 144 26.62 8.91 10.54
CA THR A 144 26.49 9.77 11.73
C THR A 144 25.75 9.08 12.88
N VAL A 145 24.71 8.31 12.57
CA VAL A 145 23.88 7.61 13.55
C VAL A 145 24.50 6.27 14.00
N GLY A 146 25.29 5.65 13.11
CA GLY A 146 25.85 4.33 13.28
C GLY A 146 24.93 3.24 12.71
N GLU A 147 25.55 2.25 12.07
CA GLU A 147 24.84 1.21 11.31
C GLU A 147 23.83 0.40 12.16
N PRO A 148 24.16 -0.12 13.37
CA PRO A 148 23.19 -0.92 14.13
C PRO A 148 21.93 -0.14 14.53
N VAL A 149 22.09 1.16 14.81
CA VAL A 149 20.98 2.04 15.16
C VAL A 149 20.16 2.37 13.93
N MET A 150 20.81 2.63 12.79
CA MET A 150 20.11 2.91 11.53
C MET A 150 19.25 1.72 11.08
N ARG A 151 19.74 0.49 11.15
CA ARG A 151 18.95 -0.71 10.81
C ARG A 151 17.71 -0.87 11.67
N HIS A 152 17.84 -0.58 12.97
CA HIS A 152 16.70 -0.60 13.88
C HIS A 152 15.69 0.52 13.57
N LEU A 153 16.19 1.70 13.20
CA LEU A 153 15.37 2.86 12.85
C LEU A 153 14.60 2.62 11.55
N GLU A 154 15.25 2.13 10.50
CA GLU A 154 14.62 1.72 9.24
C GLU A 154 13.44 0.79 9.51
N LYS A 155 13.68 -0.27 10.28
CA LYS A 155 12.67 -1.28 10.64
C LYS A 155 11.53 -0.70 11.45
N ALA A 156 11.84 0.14 12.43
CA ALA A 156 10.83 0.79 13.26
C ALA A 156 9.93 1.72 12.43
N VAL A 157 10.52 2.51 11.52
CA VAL A 157 9.77 3.40 10.63
C VAL A 157 8.90 2.59 9.68
N MET A 158 9.44 1.57 9.02
CA MET A 158 8.68 0.73 8.08
C MET A 158 7.48 0.05 8.75
N LEU A 159 7.67 -0.54 9.94
CA LEU A 159 6.58 -1.16 10.71
C LEU A 159 5.54 -0.13 11.16
N LYS A 160 5.98 1.04 11.62
CA LYS A 160 5.07 2.12 12.02
C LYS A 160 4.23 2.59 10.84
N THR A 161 4.85 2.84 9.68
CA THR A 161 4.16 3.26 8.47
C THR A 161 3.17 2.20 8.00
N LEU A 162 3.55 0.92 7.99
CA LEU A 162 2.64 -0.19 7.66
C LEU A 162 1.44 -0.23 8.60
N ASP A 163 1.67 -0.11 9.91
CA ASP A 163 0.61 -0.11 10.92
C ASP A 163 -0.31 1.11 10.81
N GLU A 164 0.21 2.28 10.42
CA GLU A 164 -0.58 3.49 10.18
C GLU A 164 -1.44 3.36 8.93
N GLN A 165 -0.85 2.95 7.80
CA GLN A 165 -1.56 2.74 6.53
C GLN A 165 -2.63 1.65 6.64
N TRP A 166 -2.34 0.56 7.36
CA TRP A 166 -3.32 -0.49 7.58
C TRP A 166 -4.51 -0.03 8.44
N LYS A 167 -4.28 0.80 9.46
CA LYS A 167 -5.35 1.39 10.27
C LYS A 167 -6.20 2.38 9.49
N GLU A 168 -5.62 3.11 8.54
CA GLU A 168 -6.36 4.03 7.68
C GLU A 168 -7.20 3.29 6.64
N HIS A 169 -6.72 2.14 6.17
CA HIS A 169 -7.45 1.27 5.22
C HIS A 169 -8.64 0.53 5.86
N LEU A 170 -8.55 0.17 7.15
CA LEU A 170 -9.59 -0.53 7.91
C LEU A 170 -10.79 0.37 8.25
#